data_AF-A0A485C4Q7-F1
#
_entry.id   AF-A0A485C4Q7-F1
#
_cell.length_a   1.000
_cell.length_b   1.000
_cell.length_c   1.000
_cell.angle_alpha   90.00
_cell.angle_beta   90.00
_cell.angle_gamma   90.00
#
_symmetry.space_group_name_H-M   'P 1'
#
loop_
_entity.id
_entity.type
_entity.pdbx_description
1 polymer ?
#
loop_
_entity_poly.entity_id
_entity_poly.type
_entity_poly.pdbx_seq_one_letter_code
_entity_poly.pdbx_strand_id
1 'polypeptide(L)'
;MLESVAAEMMSVSDGVMRLPLFLAMILPVQLGAATADACTFIPVTRDQSDIYEVFNVAGSSFGSYAAGDVLDMQSVGVYSQLRRRYVLVASSDGTSKTATFKMEDFEGQNVPIRKGRTNIYVNRIKSVVDNGSGSLLHSFTNAAGEQITVTCSLNYNIGQIALSFSKAPDKGTEIAIETEINIEAAPELIPLINHEMKKYTLFPSQFVIAAEHTV
;
A
#
# COMPACT_ATOMS: atom_id res chain seq x y z
N MET A 1 20.11 -61.91 -43.24
CA MET A 1 21.26 -62.82 -43.08
C MET A 1 22.37 -62.37 -44.02
N LEU A 2 23.63 -62.63 -43.63
CA LEU A 2 24.91 -61.96 -43.96
C LEU A 2 25.21 -60.83 -42.96
N GLU A 3 25.45 -61.12 -41.68
CA GLU A 3 26.68 -61.68 -41.05
C GLU A 3 27.88 -60.71 -40.98
N SER A 4 28.24 -60.43 -39.72
CA SER A 4 29.58 -60.21 -39.16
C SER A 4 30.52 -59.21 -39.86
N VAL A 5 30.53 -57.97 -39.36
CA VAL A 5 31.78 -57.22 -39.16
C VAL A 5 31.74 -56.61 -37.74
N ALA A 6 31.68 -57.49 -36.75
CA ALA A 6 32.04 -57.18 -35.38
C ALA A 6 33.45 -57.75 -35.14
N ALA A 7 34.48 -56.91 -35.28
CA ALA A 7 35.81 -57.24 -34.76
C ALA A 7 36.72 -56.02 -34.52
N GLU A 8 36.55 -54.88 -35.20
CA GLU A 8 37.56 -53.80 -35.12
C GLU A 8 37.06 -52.36 -34.90
N MET A 9 35.73 -52.11 -34.78
CA MET A 9 35.21 -50.74 -34.53
C MET A 9 34.89 -50.45 -33.04
N MET A 10 35.43 -51.25 -32.11
CA MET A 10 35.27 -51.07 -30.66
C MET A 10 36.57 -50.60 -29.95
N SER A 11 37.52 -49.99 -30.67
CA SER A 11 38.81 -49.57 -30.10
C SER A 11 39.06 -48.05 -30.05
N VAL A 12 38.12 -47.19 -30.48
CA VAL A 12 38.25 -45.72 -30.36
C VAL A 12 36.92 -45.07 -29.93
N SER A 13 37.01 -44.28 -28.86
CA SER A 13 35.93 -43.54 -28.21
C SER A 13 35.43 -42.34 -29.03
N ASP A 14 34.91 -42.55 -30.25
CA ASP A 14 34.39 -41.44 -31.09
C ASP A 14 33.11 -41.75 -31.88
N GLY A 15 32.47 -42.89 -31.65
CA GLY A 15 31.28 -43.32 -32.40
C GLY A 15 29.99 -43.48 -31.59
N VAL A 16 30.04 -43.29 -30.28
CA VAL A 16 28.90 -43.54 -29.39
C VAL A 16 28.18 -42.20 -29.11
N MET A 17 26.88 -42.15 -29.45
CA MET A 17 25.89 -41.13 -29.05
C MET A 17 25.80 -39.80 -29.84
N ARG A 18 25.67 -39.82 -31.18
CA ARG A 18 25.11 -38.64 -31.88
C ARG A 18 23.57 -38.64 -31.90
N LEU A 19 22.94 -39.79 -32.15
CA LEU A 19 21.48 -39.90 -32.22
C LEU A 19 20.74 -39.56 -30.90
N PRO A 20 21.18 -40.06 -29.72
CA PRO A 20 20.53 -39.73 -28.44
C PRO A 20 20.77 -38.27 -28.03
N LEU A 21 21.91 -37.69 -28.42
CA LEU A 21 22.25 -36.28 -28.14
C LEU A 21 21.40 -35.33 -28.99
N PHE A 22 21.15 -35.66 -30.27
CA PHE A 22 20.22 -34.90 -31.12
C PHE A 22 18.76 -34.99 -30.62
N LEU A 23 18.32 -36.16 -30.15
CA LEU A 23 16.99 -36.33 -29.52
C LEU A 23 16.85 -35.54 -28.21
N ALA A 24 17.91 -35.49 -27.38
CA ALA A 24 17.95 -34.70 -26.15
C ALA A 24 17.99 -33.18 -26.41
N MET A 25 18.42 -32.72 -27.59
CA MET A 25 18.31 -31.31 -28.01
C MET A 25 16.93 -30.96 -28.59
N ILE A 26 16.22 -31.90 -29.23
CA ILE A 26 14.92 -31.66 -29.85
C ILE A 26 13.80 -31.53 -28.80
N LEU A 27 13.83 -32.32 -27.73
CA LEU A 27 12.79 -32.34 -26.69
C LEU A 27 12.68 -31.04 -25.85
N PRO A 28 13.79 -30.39 -25.42
CA PRO A 28 13.72 -29.10 -24.72
C PRO A 28 13.28 -27.95 -25.63
N VAL A 29 13.63 -27.99 -26.93
CA VAL A 29 13.23 -26.97 -27.91
C VAL A 29 11.72 -27.04 -28.18
N GLN A 30 11.13 -28.24 -28.24
CA GLN A 30 9.68 -28.39 -28.38
C GLN A 30 8.91 -28.05 -27.09
N LEU A 31 9.47 -28.33 -25.90
CA LEU A 31 8.82 -27.99 -24.63
C LEU A 31 8.93 -26.49 -24.30
N GLY A 32 10.04 -25.85 -24.68
CA GLY A 32 10.21 -24.39 -24.64
C GLY A 32 9.30 -23.66 -25.62
N ALA A 33 9.02 -24.27 -26.79
CA ALA A 33 8.06 -23.73 -27.75
C ALA A 33 6.62 -23.76 -27.21
N ALA A 34 6.17 -24.84 -26.58
CA ALA A 34 4.79 -24.94 -26.05
C ALA A 34 4.50 -23.99 -24.87
N THR A 35 5.52 -23.70 -24.05
CA THR A 35 5.41 -22.74 -22.94
C THR A 35 5.58 -21.29 -23.39
N ALA A 36 6.38 -21.04 -24.43
CA ALA A 36 6.36 -19.76 -25.14
C ALA A 36 5.03 -19.53 -25.89
N ASP A 37 4.41 -20.60 -26.41
CA ASP A 37 3.14 -20.53 -27.15
C ASP A 37 1.99 -20.02 -26.26
N ALA A 38 1.91 -20.53 -25.03
CA ALA A 38 0.91 -20.11 -24.04
C ALA A 38 1.08 -18.68 -23.52
N CYS A 39 2.26 -18.08 -23.64
CA CYS A 39 2.54 -16.72 -23.17
C CYS A 39 2.77 -15.69 -24.29
N THR A 40 2.88 -16.10 -25.56
CA THR A 40 3.32 -15.21 -26.66
C THR A 40 2.36 -15.16 -27.86
N PHE A 41 1.40 -16.08 -27.99
CA PHE A 41 0.54 -16.14 -29.18
C PHE A 41 -0.90 -15.75 -28.86
N ILE A 42 -1.35 -14.66 -29.48
CA ILE A 42 -2.76 -14.28 -29.55
C ILE A 42 -3.42 -15.27 -30.53
N PRO A 43 -4.50 -15.98 -30.15
CA PRO A 43 -5.16 -16.93 -31.03
C PRO A 43 -5.63 -16.24 -32.33
N VAL A 44 -5.24 -16.85 -33.45
CA VAL A 44 -5.24 -16.39 -34.86
C VAL A 44 -6.54 -15.78 -35.41
N THR A 45 -7.66 -15.84 -34.70
CA THR A 45 -8.92 -15.28 -35.21
C THR A 45 -9.03 -13.76 -35.07
N ARG A 46 -8.10 -13.10 -34.37
CA ARG A 46 -8.09 -11.64 -34.19
C ARG A 46 -6.66 -11.08 -34.31
N ASP A 47 -6.43 -10.20 -35.29
CA ASP A 47 -5.18 -9.44 -35.48
C ASP A 47 -4.92 -8.37 -34.40
N GLN A 48 -5.78 -8.30 -33.39
CA GLN A 48 -5.72 -7.33 -32.31
C GLN A 48 -6.22 -7.97 -31.02
N SER A 49 -5.42 -7.88 -29.96
CA SER A 49 -5.85 -8.20 -28.59
C SER A 49 -5.86 -6.93 -27.75
N ASP A 50 -6.96 -6.70 -27.03
CA ASP A 50 -7.11 -5.58 -26.12
C ASP A 50 -7.00 -6.09 -24.68
N ILE A 51 -5.98 -5.62 -23.95
CA ILE A 51 -5.80 -5.87 -22.52
C ILE A 51 -6.29 -4.65 -21.75
N TYR A 52 -7.08 -4.87 -20.71
CA TYR A 52 -7.55 -3.82 -19.82
C TYR A 52 -6.84 -3.94 -18.48
N GLU A 53 -6.10 -2.91 -18.11
CA GLU A 53 -5.56 -2.72 -16.76
C GLU A 53 -6.59 -1.93 -15.96
N VAL A 54 -7.07 -2.52 -14.86
CA VAL A 54 -7.95 -1.85 -13.91
C VAL A 54 -7.10 -1.38 -12.73
N PHE A 55 -7.12 -0.08 -12.46
CA PHE A 55 -6.44 0.49 -11.29
C PHE A 55 -7.41 1.27 -10.42
N ASN A 56 -7.09 1.32 -9.13
CA ASN A 56 -7.91 1.99 -8.13
C ASN A 56 -7.57 3.48 -8.11
N VAL A 57 -8.59 4.31 -8.03
CA VAL A 57 -8.48 5.76 -7.98
C VAL A 57 -9.29 6.28 -6.79
N ALA A 58 -8.76 7.25 -6.06
CA ALA A 58 -9.49 7.90 -4.97
C ALA A 58 -10.69 8.67 -5.53
N GLY A 59 -11.90 8.27 -5.15
CA GLY A 59 -13.14 8.93 -5.55
C GLY A 59 -13.52 10.15 -4.70
N SER A 60 -12.81 10.39 -3.60
CA SER A 60 -13.07 11.47 -2.65
C SER A 60 -11.77 12.07 -2.11
N SER A 61 -11.80 13.34 -1.72
CA SER A 61 -10.69 14.00 -1.02
C SER A 61 -10.78 13.69 0.48
N PHE A 62 -10.12 12.64 0.94
CA PHE A 62 -10.09 12.28 2.36
C PHE A 62 -8.70 11.80 2.77
N GLY A 63 -8.23 12.26 3.94
CA GLY A 63 -6.88 11.97 4.41
C GLY A 63 -5.81 12.48 3.46
N SER A 64 -4.89 11.62 3.06
CA SER A 64 -3.70 12.00 2.29
C SER A 64 -3.92 12.09 0.77
N TYR A 65 -5.10 11.73 0.27
CA TYR A 65 -5.37 11.62 -1.16
C TYR A 65 -6.40 12.65 -1.64
N ALA A 66 -6.14 13.23 -2.81
CA ALA A 66 -7.10 14.03 -3.55
C ALA A 66 -7.98 13.11 -4.42
N ALA A 67 -9.17 13.60 -4.79
CA ALA A 67 -10.01 12.90 -5.74
C ALA A 67 -9.29 12.82 -7.11
N GLY A 68 -9.18 11.62 -7.67
CA GLY A 68 -8.43 11.34 -8.89
C GLY A 68 -7.03 10.76 -8.68
N ASP A 69 -6.53 10.69 -7.44
CA ASP A 69 -5.22 10.09 -7.18
C ASP A 69 -5.24 8.57 -7.33
N VAL A 70 -4.20 8.03 -7.99
CA VAL A 70 -4.05 6.59 -8.19
C VAL A 70 -3.59 5.92 -6.89
N LEU A 71 -4.35 4.91 -6.46
CA LEU A 71 -4.06 4.10 -5.30
C LEU A 71 -3.31 2.82 -5.73
N ASP A 72 -1.98 2.92 -5.79
CA ASP A 72 -1.08 1.81 -6.15
C ASP A 72 -0.23 1.33 -4.95
N MET A 73 0.50 0.23 -5.07
CA MET A 73 1.38 -0.32 -4.03
C MET A 73 2.45 0.66 -3.53
N GLN A 74 2.80 1.65 -4.36
CA GLN A 74 3.77 2.70 -4.02
C GLN A 74 3.13 3.88 -3.29
N SER A 75 1.80 3.94 -3.24
CA SER A 75 1.09 5.01 -2.56
C SER A 75 1.22 4.85 -1.04
N VAL A 76 1.78 5.87 -0.38
CA VAL A 76 1.95 5.90 1.07
C VAL A 76 1.07 7.03 1.61
N GLY A 77 0.03 6.66 2.35
CA GLY A 77 -0.91 7.63 2.89
C GLY A 77 -2.02 6.97 3.69
N VAL A 78 -2.84 7.80 4.32
CA VAL A 78 -4.03 7.36 5.07
C VAL A 78 -5.29 7.70 4.27
N TYR A 79 -6.03 6.68 3.85
CA TYR A 79 -7.31 6.85 3.14
C TYR A 79 -8.45 6.22 3.95
N SER A 80 -8.47 4.89 4.07
CA SER A 80 -9.51 4.14 4.79
C SER A 80 -9.28 3.99 6.31
N GLN A 81 -8.12 4.45 6.81
CA GLN A 81 -7.78 4.32 8.23
C GLN A 81 -8.51 5.41 9.04
N LEU A 82 -9.51 5.02 9.83
CA LEU A 82 -10.28 5.95 10.66
C LEU A 82 -9.61 6.27 12.00
N ARG A 83 -8.74 5.38 12.50
CA ARG A 83 -7.93 5.64 13.69
C ARG A 83 -6.60 6.21 13.27
N ARG A 84 -6.32 7.44 13.70
CA ARG A 84 -5.12 8.18 13.29
C ARG A 84 -4.45 8.80 14.50
N ARG A 85 -3.14 9.03 14.36
CA ARG A 85 -2.31 9.73 15.36
C ARG A 85 -1.76 11.00 14.72
N TYR A 86 -2.01 12.12 15.38
CA TYR A 86 -1.56 13.43 14.97
C TYR A 86 -0.56 13.96 15.99
N VAL A 87 0.60 14.40 15.51
CA VAL A 87 1.63 15.02 16.35
C VAL A 87 1.43 16.53 16.31
N LEU A 88 1.30 17.18 17.46
CA LEU A 88 1.19 18.62 17.55
C LEU A 88 2.58 19.25 17.47
N VAL A 89 2.94 19.79 16.31
CA VAL A 89 4.29 20.30 16.00
C VAL A 89 4.69 21.51 16.88
N ALA A 90 3.72 22.25 17.42
CA ALA A 90 3.94 23.48 18.19
C ALA A 90 3.59 23.39 19.69
N SER A 91 3.39 22.18 20.24
CA SER A 91 2.75 22.04 21.56
C SER A 91 3.64 22.29 22.79
N SER A 92 4.95 22.43 22.63
CA SER A 92 5.90 22.56 23.75
C SER A 92 6.97 23.63 23.49
N ASP A 93 6.55 24.88 23.55
CA ASP A 93 7.42 26.06 23.50
C ASP A 93 8.10 26.37 24.85
N GLY A 94 7.76 25.64 25.92
CA GLY A 94 8.23 25.89 27.28
C GLY A 94 7.50 27.02 28.03
N THR A 95 6.49 27.64 27.41
CA THR A 95 5.84 28.86 27.93
C THR A 95 4.32 28.76 27.94
N SER A 96 3.73 28.19 26.90
CA SER A 96 2.29 28.09 26.71
C SER A 96 1.68 26.98 27.57
N LYS A 97 0.65 27.35 28.35
CA LYS A 97 -0.15 26.42 29.16
C LYS A 97 -1.34 25.85 28.42
N THR A 98 -1.60 26.29 27.20
CA THR A 98 -2.78 25.90 26.42
C THR A 98 -2.38 25.55 25.01
N ALA A 99 -2.92 24.45 24.50
CA ALA A 99 -2.78 24.06 23.11
C ALA A 99 -4.15 23.60 22.59
N THR A 100 -4.46 23.90 21.35
CA THR A 100 -5.70 23.44 20.72
C THR A 100 -5.36 22.54 19.56
N PHE A 101 -5.93 21.35 19.55
CA PHE A 101 -5.95 20.46 18.41
C PHE A 101 -7.27 20.61 17.66
N LYS A 102 -7.21 20.81 16.35
CA LYS A 102 -8.38 20.80 15.47
C LYS A 102 -8.14 19.82 14.34
N MET A 103 -9.13 18.99 14.02
CA MET A 103 -9.06 18.13 12.84
C MET A 103 -8.95 18.91 11.53
N GLU A 104 -9.54 20.10 11.47
CA GLU A 104 -9.48 20.99 10.32
C GLU A 104 -8.04 21.31 9.90
N ASP A 105 -7.12 21.47 10.86
CA ASP A 105 -5.72 21.80 10.57
C ASP A 105 -4.96 20.64 9.88
N PHE A 106 -5.45 19.39 10.00
CA PHE A 106 -4.81 18.19 9.46
C PHE A 106 -5.56 17.58 8.28
N GLU A 107 -6.90 17.60 8.31
CA GLU A 107 -7.77 17.00 7.30
C GLU A 107 -8.37 18.04 6.34
N GLY A 108 -8.12 19.34 6.57
CA GLY A 108 -8.65 20.44 5.78
C GLY A 108 -10.14 20.74 6.00
N GLN A 109 -10.80 20.00 6.89
CA GLN A 109 -12.23 20.14 7.21
C GLN A 109 -12.53 19.64 8.63
N ASN A 110 -13.70 20.02 9.14
CA ASN A 110 -14.17 19.54 10.43
C ASN A 110 -14.60 18.07 10.33
N VAL A 111 -13.98 17.23 11.16
CA VAL A 111 -14.22 15.78 11.15
C VAL A 111 -14.65 15.34 12.55
N PRO A 112 -15.85 14.77 12.72
CA PRO A 112 -16.31 14.33 14.03
C PRO A 112 -15.47 13.18 14.56
N ILE A 113 -15.30 13.13 15.88
CA ILE A 113 -14.52 12.11 16.59
C ILE A 113 -15.46 11.16 17.33
N ARG A 114 -15.15 9.86 17.33
CA ARG A 114 -15.92 8.84 18.03
C ARG A 114 -15.68 8.94 19.54
N LYS A 115 -16.77 9.03 20.30
CA LYS A 115 -16.74 9.08 21.76
C LYS A 115 -16.07 7.83 22.33
N GLY A 116 -15.21 8.00 23.33
CA GLY A 116 -14.58 6.89 24.05
C GLY A 116 -13.48 6.15 23.27
N ARG A 117 -12.88 6.80 22.27
CA ARG A 117 -11.81 6.23 21.43
C ARG A 117 -10.57 7.12 21.31
N THR A 118 -10.60 8.29 21.95
CA THR A 118 -9.52 9.26 21.93
C THR A 118 -8.52 9.03 23.05
N ASN A 119 -7.23 9.09 22.73
CA ASN A 119 -6.11 8.98 23.67
C ASN A 119 -5.11 10.10 23.41
N ILE A 120 -4.33 10.47 24.42
CA ILE A 120 -3.23 11.42 24.30
C ILE A 120 -1.93 10.69 24.60
N TYR A 121 -0.89 11.08 23.89
CA TYR A 121 0.47 10.64 24.13
C TYR A 121 1.31 11.85 24.50
N VAL A 122 1.98 11.79 25.65
CA VAL A 122 2.99 12.76 26.05
C VAL A 122 4.33 12.03 26.10
N ASN A 123 5.31 12.47 25.31
CA ASN A 123 6.58 11.76 25.12
C ASN A 123 6.39 10.26 24.84
N ARG A 124 5.43 9.93 23.96
CA ARG A 124 5.07 8.56 23.56
C ARG A 124 4.48 7.68 24.68
N ILE A 125 4.23 8.25 25.86
CA ILE A 125 3.51 7.59 26.95
C ILE A 125 2.02 7.85 26.78
N LYS A 126 1.25 6.77 26.73
CA LYS A 126 -0.19 6.79 26.48
C LYS A 126 -0.98 7.16 27.74
N SER A 127 -1.99 8.02 27.58
CA SER A 127 -2.99 8.32 28.60
C SER A 127 -4.02 7.19 28.77
N VAL A 128 -4.87 7.33 29.78
CA VAL A 128 -6.12 6.57 29.85
C VAL A 128 -6.97 6.91 28.63
N VAL A 129 -7.77 5.96 28.16
CA VAL A 129 -8.71 6.16 27.06
C VAL A 129 -9.84 7.08 27.51
N ASP A 130 -10.30 7.95 26.60
CA ASP A 130 -11.50 8.74 26.82
C ASP A 130 -12.68 7.85 27.27
N ASN A 131 -13.46 8.34 28.24
CA ASN A 131 -14.64 7.66 28.76
C ASN A 131 -15.94 8.19 28.12
N GLY A 132 -15.85 9.09 27.14
CA GLY A 132 -16.99 9.69 26.46
C GLY A 132 -17.66 10.83 27.22
N SER A 133 -17.09 11.26 28.35
CA SER A 133 -17.60 12.37 29.17
C SER A 133 -17.32 13.76 28.59
N GLY A 134 -16.43 13.84 27.60
CA GLY A 134 -16.02 15.12 27.00
C GLY A 134 -14.84 15.78 27.72
N SER A 135 -14.28 15.10 28.73
CA SER A 135 -13.02 15.50 29.34
C SER A 135 -12.09 14.31 29.52
N LEU A 136 -10.80 14.57 29.33
CA LEU A 136 -9.73 13.60 29.55
C LEU A 136 -8.64 14.24 30.41
N LEU A 137 -8.27 13.54 31.48
CA LEU A 137 -7.27 13.96 32.44
C LEU A 137 -6.09 13.01 32.35
N HIS A 138 -4.89 13.57 32.24
CA HIS A 138 -3.66 12.80 32.28
C HIS A 138 -2.61 13.55 33.06
N SER A 139 -1.79 12.85 33.83
CA SER A 139 -0.64 13.43 34.52
C SER A 139 0.64 12.74 34.08
N PHE A 140 1.69 13.53 33.89
CA PHE A 140 3.01 13.06 33.53
C PHE A 140 4.06 13.80 34.36
N THR A 141 5.24 13.19 34.52
CA THR A 141 6.35 13.82 35.24
C THR A 141 7.28 14.45 34.22
N ASN A 142 7.66 15.71 34.42
CA ASN A 142 8.59 16.42 33.54
C ASN A 142 10.06 16.02 33.83
N ALA A 143 11.01 16.54 33.06
CA ALA A 143 12.42 16.20 33.25
C ALA A 143 12.98 16.68 34.61
N ALA A 144 12.33 17.68 35.21
CA ALA A 144 12.65 18.21 36.53
C ALA A 144 12.03 17.43 37.70
N GLY A 145 11.28 16.36 37.45
CA GLY A 145 10.65 15.54 38.49
C GLY A 145 9.32 16.09 39.03
N GLU A 146 8.77 17.14 38.43
CA GLU A 146 7.47 17.72 38.79
C GLU A 146 6.33 17.05 38.01
N GLN A 147 5.20 16.84 38.69
CA GLN A 147 3.99 16.30 38.07
C GLN A 147 3.21 17.42 37.37
N ILE A 148 3.06 17.32 36.05
CA ILE A 148 2.23 18.19 35.23
C ILE A 148 0.93 17.45 34.90
N THR A 149 -0.20 18.12 35.10
CA THR A 149 -1.53 17.61 34.76
C THR A 149 -2.01 18.29 33.50
N VAL A 150 -2.48 17.48 32.55
CA VAL A 150 -3.16 17.89 31.32
C VAL A 150 -4.65 17.64 31.51
N THR A 151 -5.42 18.72 31.45
CA THR A 151 -6.88 18.69 31.41
C THR A 151 -7.33 18.99 29.99
N CYS A 152 -8.04 18.05 29.40
CA CYS A 152 -8.48 18.13 28.02
C CYS A 152 -9.99 18.28 27.98
N SER A 153 -10.48 19.15 27.10
CA SER A 153 -11.90 19.27 26.76
C SER A 153 -12.08 18.84 25.31
N LEU A 154 -12.95 17.85 25.09
CA LEU A 154 -13.18 17.24 23.78
C LEU A 154 -14.53 17.70 23.21
N ASN A 155 -14.49 18.30 22.03
CA ASN A 155 -15.67 18.54 21.20
C ASN A 155 -15.73 17.49 20.09
N TYR A 156 -16.58 16.47 20.30
CA TYR A 156 -16.73 15.34 19.38
C TYR A 156 -17.35 15.69 18.04
N ASN A 157 -18.15 16.76 17.95
CA ASN A 157 -18.89 17.08 16.74
C ASN A 157 -17.98 17.71 15.67
N ILE A 158 -17.08 18.58 16.12
CA ILE A 158 -16.18 19.35 15.24
C ILE A 158 -14.81 18.66 15.14
N GLY A 159 -14.47 17.80 16.10
CA GLY A 159 -13.16 17.15 16.17
C GLY A 159 -12.10 18.06 16.76
N GLN A 160 -12.45 18.80 17.81
CA GLN A 160 -11.54 19.73 18.48
C GLN A 160 -11.23 19.25 19.90
N ILE A 161 -9.96 19.34 20.29
CA ILE A 161 -9.51 19.00 21.64
C ILE A 161 -8.70 20.18 22.19
N ALA A 162 -9.24 20.82 23.21
CA ALA A 162 -8.55 21.89 23.93
C ALA A 162 -7.75 21.28 25.09
N LEU A 163 -6.43 21.46 25.08
CA LEU A 163 -5.49 21.01 26.09
C LEU A 163 -5.14 22.18 27.02
N SER A 164 -5.24 21.96 28.32
CA SER A 164 -4.80 22.91 29.35
C SER A 164 -3.85 22.21 30.32
N PHE A 165 -2.67 22.78 30.50
CA PHE A 165 -1.61 22.23 31.35
C PHE A 165 -1.52 23.02 32.65
N SER A 166 -1.31 22.34 33.78
CA SER A 166 -1.08 22.99 35.07
C SER A 166 0.18 23.87 35.04
N LYS A 167 1.22 23.41 34.34
CA LYS A 167 2.48 24.11 34.04
C LYS A 167 2.81 23.90 32.57
N ALA A 168 3.45 24.88 31.94
CA ALA A 168 3.88 24.74 30.55
C ALA A 168 4.81 23.52 30.41
N PRO A 169 4.57 22.62 29.44
CA PRO A 169 5.43 21.47 29.22
C PRO A 169 6.83 21.92 28.80
N ASP A 170 7.85 21.17 29.21
CA ASP A 170 9.25 21.47 28.88
C ASP A 170 9.43 21.52 27.35
N LYS A 171 10.29 22.43 26.89
CA LYS A 171 10.54 22.63 25.46
C LYS A 171 10.96 21.31 24.79
N GLY A 172 10.27 20.95 23.70
CA GLY A 172 10.55 19.72 22.95
C GLY A 172 9.81 18.47 23.45
N THR A 173 8.93 18.59 24.45
CA THR A 173 7.98 17.52 24.82
C THR A 173 7.04 17.23 23.64
N GLU A 174 7.07 16.00 23.12
CA GLU A 174 6.20 15.58 22.01
C GLU A 174 4.79 15.31 22.55
N ILE A 175 3.80 16.05 22.07
CA ILE A 175 2.39 15.80 22.38
C ILE A 175 1.73 15.30 21.10
N ALA A 176 1.18 14.10 21.17
CA ALA A 176 0.43 13.49 20.08
C ALA A 176 -0.96 13.09 20.56
N ILE A 177 -1.92 13.16 19.66
CA ILE A 177 -3.30 12.81 19.92
C ILE A 177 -3.68 11.68 18.97
N GLU A 178 -4.29 10.63 19.52
CA GLU A 178 -4.84 9.53 18.73
C GLU A 178 -6.35 9.55 18.85
N THR A 179 -7.03 9.59 17.72
CA THR A 179 -8.50 9.73 17.63
C THR A 179 -9.02 8.78 16.57
N GLU A 180 -10.26 8.35 16.77
CA GLU A 180 -11.00 7.59 15.77
C GLU A 180 -12.07 8.49 15.16
N ILE A 181 -12.05 8.63 13.83
CA ILE A 181 -13.02 9.43 13.07
C ILE A 181 -14.38 8.74 13.13
N ASN A 182 -15.42 9.51 13.45
CA ASN A 182 -16.79 9.02 13.51
C ASN A 182 -17.50 9.20 12.17
N ILE A 183 -17.31 8.22 11.29
CA ILE A 183 -17.92 8.24 9.96
C ILE A 183 -19.45 8.09 9.99
N GLU A 184 -20.02 7.50 11.03
CA GLU A 184 -21.48 7.34 11.18
C GLU A 184 -22.18 8.70 11.38
N ALA A 185 -21.50 9.65 12.02
CA ALA A 185 -22.02 11.00 12.23
C ALA A 185 -21.84 11.92 11.01
N ALA A 186 -20.93 11.58 10.09
CA ALA A 186 -20.69 12.31 8.85
C ALA A 186 -20.47 11.33 7.69
N PRO A 187 -21.55 10.74 7.14
CA PRO A 187 -21.46 9.75 6.06
C PRO A 187 -20.84 10.30 4.77
N GLU A 188 -20.87 11.61 4.58
CA GLU A 188 -20.26 12.29 3.43
C GLU A 188 -18.74 12.14 3.38
N LEU A 189 -18.10 11.82 4.50
CA LEU A 189 -16.66 11.62 4.60
C LEU A 189 -16.21 10.19 4.28
N ILE A 190 -17.14 9.30 3.88
CA ILE A 190 -16.81 7.91 3.56
C ILE A 190 -15.88 7.90 2.33
N PRO A 191 -14.65 7.35 2.45
CA PRO A 191 -13.73 7.31 1.33
C PRO A 191 -14.29 6.46 0.20
N LEU A 192 -14.41 7.05 -0.99
CA LEU A 192 -14.85 6.34 -2.18
C LEU A 192 -13.63 5.83 -2.95
N ILE A 193 -13.69 4.58 -3.42
CA ILE A 193 -12.68 4.03 -4.34
C ILE A 193 -13.38 3.83 -5.68
N ASN A 194 -12.90 4.55 -6.69
CA ASN A 194 -13.29 4.36 -8.07
C ASN A 194 -12.31 3.42 -8.77
N HIS A 195 -12.73 2.88 -9.90
CA HIS A 195 -11.88 2.08 -10.77
C HIS A 195 -11.80 2.76 -12.12
N GLU A 196 -10.58 2.98 -12.58
CA GLU A 196 -10.32 3.43 -13.95
C GLU A 196 -9.70 2.29 -14.75
N MET A 197 -9.95 2.31 -16.07
CA MET A 197 -9.49 1.28 -16.98
C MET A 197 -8.57 1.89 -18.03
N LYS A 198 -7.36 1.34 -18.16
CA LYS A 198 -6.45 1.66 -19.25
C LYS A 198 -6.42 0.52 -20.25
N LYS A 199 -6.64 0.86 -21.51
CA LYS A 199 -6.63 -0.08 -22.62
C LYS A 199 -5.23 -0.14 -23.23
N TYR A 200 -4.68 -1.34 -23.34
CA TYR A 200 -3.48 -1.64 -24.10
C TYR A 200 -3.85 -2.52 -25.28
N THR A 201 -3.50 -2.06 -26.47
CA THR A 201 -3.73 -2.83 -27.70
C THR A 201 -2.42 -3.49 -28.13
N LEU A 202 -2.48 -4.80 -28.30
CA LEU A 202 -1.37 -5.63 -28.76
C LEU A 202 -1.64 -6.11 -30.18
N PHE A 203 -0.64 -5.96 -31.03
CA PHE A 203 -0.61 -6.48 -32.40
C PHE A 203 0.46 -7.58 -32.48
N PRO A 204 0.10 -8.80 -32.89
CA PRO A 204 1.11 -9.83 -33.13
C PRO A 204 1.94 -9.49 -34.38
N SER A 205 3.23 -9.81 -34.36
CA SER A 205 4.07 -9.78 -35.56
C SER A 205 4.05 -11.15 -36.24
N GLN A 206 3.82 -11.17 -37.56
CA GLN A 206 3.75 -12.41 -38.33
C GLN A 206 5.15 -12.85 -38.76
N PHE A 207 5.48 -14.12 -38.55
CA PHE A 207 6.67 -14.77 -39.11
C PHE A 207 6.21 -15.78 -40.18
N VAL A 208 6.58 -15.54 -41.44
CA VAL A 208 6.25 -16.42 -42.57
C VAL A 208 7.55 -17.01 -43.11
N ILE A 209 7.61 -18.34 -43.20
CA ILE A 209 8.72 -19.08 -43.82
C ILE A 209 8.13 -19.93 -44.94
N ALA A 210 8.51 -19.64 -46.18
CA ALA A 210 8.20 -20.48 -47.33
C ALA A 210 9.26 -21.57 -47.46
N ALA A 211 8.84 -22.82 -47.60
CA ALA A 211 9.72 -23.96 -47.90
C ALA A 211 9.33 -24.53 -49.26
N GLU A 212 10.19 -24.36 -50.25
CA GLU A 212 10.09 -25.02 -51.55
C GLU A 212 11.09 -26.18 -51.59
N HIS A 213 10.58 -27.41 -51.57
CA HIS A 213 11.36 -28.60 -51.86
C HIS A 213 10.66 -29.41 -52.95
N THR A 214 11.39 -29.70 -54.03
CA THR A 214 10.96 -30.63 -55.09
C THR A 214 11.73 -31.95 -54.91
N VAL A 215 11.04 -33.08 -55.07
CA VAL A 215 11.61 -34.44 -54.97
C VAL A 215 12.43 -34.78 -56.22
#